data_AF-A0A7V7BZQ3-F1
#
_entry.id   AF-A0A7V7BZQ3-F1
#
_cell.length_a   1.000
_cell.length_b   1.000
_cell.length_c   1.000
_cell.angle_alpha   90.00
_cell.angle_beta   90.00
_cell.angle_gamma   90.00
#
_symmetry.space_group_name_H-M   'P 1'
#
loop_
_entity.id
_entity.type
_entity.pdbx_description
1 polymer ?
#
loop_
_entity_poly.entity_id
_entity_poly.type
_entity_poly.pdbx_seq_one_letter_code
_entity_poly.pdbx_strand_id
1 'polypeptide(L)' 'ILGWAQATRPGRRITCLIDPDNRPSLRLAARHGFREFDRTAHHGAPVVLFEHDCAGRDQP' A
#
# COMPACT_ATOMS: atom_id res chain seq x y z
N ILE A 1 7.44 1.36 -11.05
CA ILE A 1 6.89 2.53 -10.33
C ILE A 1 7.36 2.58 -8.86
N LEU A 2 7.29 1.50 -8.07
CA LEU A 2 7.81 1.51 -6.68
C LEU A 2 9.30 1.92 -6.59
N GLY A 3 10.16 1.40 -7.47
CA GLY A 3 11.59 1.77 -7.50
C GLY A 3 11.85 3.25 -7.78
N TRP A 4 10.99 3.91 -8.57
CA TRP A 4 11.08 5.36 -8.78
C TRP A 4 10.65 6.13 -7.54
N ALA A 5 9.59 5.69 -6.84
CA ALA A 5 9.16 6.31 -5.59
C ALA A 5 10.21 6.14 -4.48
N GLN A 6 10.89 4.99 -4.42
CA GLN A 6 12.04 4.77 -3.55
C GLN A 6 13.19 5.73 -3.83
N ALA A 7 13.50 5.95 -5.11
CA ALA A 7 14.58 6.86 -5.51
C ALA A 7 14.23 8.35 -5.30
N THR A 8 12.97 8.75 -5.51
CA THR A 8 12.56 10.17 -5.46
C THR A 8 12.01 10.61 -4.11
N ARG A 9 11.54 9.67 -3.29
CA ARG A 9 10.91 9.93 -1.99
C ARG A 9 11.37 8.91 -0.94
N PRO A 10 12.69 8.84 -0.67
CA PRO A 10 13.24 7.89 0.30
C PRO A 10 12.60 8.09 1.68
N GLY A 11 12.32 6.99 2.38
CA GLY A 11 11.77 6.99 3.75
C GLY A 11 10.29 7.34 3.87
N ARG A 12 9.57 7.63 2.79
CA ARG A 12 8.13 7.93 2.83
C ARG A 12 7.29 6.68 2.61
N ARG A 13 6.38 6.35 3.53
CA ARG A 13 5.41 5.27 3.33
C ARG A 13 4.58 5.50 2.06
N ILE A 14 4.38 4.45 1.27
CA ILE A 14 3.51 4.49 0.09
C ILE A 14 2.19 3.86 0.50
N THR A 15 1.10 4.62 0.38
CA THR A 15 -0.24 4.12 0.71
C THR A 15 -1.04 3.92 -0.58
N CYS A 16 -1.86 2.88 -0.62
CA CYS A 16 -2.89 2.71 -1.64
C CYS A 16 -4.24 2.36 -1.01
N LEU A 17 -5.31 2.69 -1.72
CA LEU A 17 -6.69 2.45 -1.32
C LEU A 17 -7.30 1.50 -2.34
N ILE A 18 -7.84 0.38 -1.87
CA ILE A 18 -8.33 -0.72 -2.70
C ILE A 18 -9.74 -1.08 -2.24
N ASP A 19 -10.65 -1.22 -3.21
CA ASP A 19 -11.98 -1.76 -2.97
C ASP A 19 -11.88 -3.23 -2.47
N PRO A 20 -12.54 -3.60 -1.36
CA PRO A 20 -12.49 -4.95 -0.80
C PRO A 20 -12.98 -6.04 -1.76
N ASP A 21 -13.85 -5.71 -2.72
CA ASP A 21 -14.34 -6.65 -3.72
C ASP A 21 -13.36 -6.82 -4.89
N ASN A 22 -12.36 -5.95 -5.01
CA ASN A 22 -11.33 -6.04 -6.03
C ASN A 22 -10.22 -7.06 -5.67
N ARG A 23 -10.61 -8.34 -5.66
CA ARG A 23 -9.70 -9.48 -5.41
C ARG A 23 -8.41 -9.48 -6.24
N PRO A 24 -8.42 -9.12 -7.54
CA PRO A 24 -7.17 -8.99 -8.32
C PRO A 24 -6.19 -7.97 -7.73
N SER A 25 -6.67 -6.77 -7.37
CA SER A 25 -5.85 -5.72 -6.78
C SER A 25 -5.33 -6.10 -5.40
N LEU A 26 -6.15 -6.75 -4.57
CA LEU A 26 -5.74 -7.26 -3.26
C LEU A 26 -4.59 -8.27 -3.37
N ARG A 27 -4.68 -9.20 -4.33
CA ARG A 27 -3.59 -10.15 -4.60
C ARG A 27 -2.33 -9.45 -5.10
N LEU A 28 -2.47 -8.42 -5.93
CA LEU A 28 -1.33 -7.66 -6.43
C LEU A 28 -0.63 -6.88 -5.32
N ALA A 29 -1.39 -6.23 -4.45
CA ALA A 29 -0.89 -5.52 -3.28
C ALA A 29 -0.10 -6.48 -2.37
N ALA A 30 -0.69 -7.62 -2.01
CA ALA A 30 -0.02 -8.64 -1.21
C ALA A 30 1.27 -9.16 -1.88
N ARG A 31 1.26 -9.42 -3.20
CA ARG A 31 2.44 -9.84 -3.96
C ARG A 31 3.55 -8.79 -3.98
N HIS A 32 3.18 -7.51 -3.95
CA HIS A 32 4.13 -6.41 -3.92
C HIS A 32 4.57 -6.02 -2.51
N GLY A 33 4.13 -6.73 -1.45
CA GLY A 33 4.54 -6.46 -0.08
C GLY A 33 3.79 -5.32 0.60
N PHE A 34 2.68 -4.88 0.00
CA PHE A 34 1.77 -3.96 0.67
C PHE A 34 1.05 -4.69 1.81
N ARG A 35 1.00 -4.05 2.97
CA ARG A 35 0.34 -4.55 4.17
C ARG A 35 -0.92 -3.73 4.42
N GLU A 36 -2.01 -4.41 4.71
CA GLU A 36 -3.22 -3.74 5.17
C GLU A 36 -2.96 -3.10 6.52
N PHE A 37 -3.29 -1.81 6.67
CA PHE A 37 -3.15 -1.10 7.94
C PHE A 37 -4.46 -0.47 8.43
N ASP A 38 -5.44 -0.25 7.53
CA ASP A 38 -6.72 0.33 7.92
C ASP A 38 -7.84 -0.07 6.94
N ARG A 39 -9.09 0.03 7.39
CA ARG A 39 -10.31 -0.12 6.58
C ARG A 39 -11.25 1.03 6.92
N THR A 40 -11.66 1.77 5.90
CA THR A 40 -12.53 2.94 6.09
C THR A 40 -13.61 3.00 5.01
N ALA A 41 -14.53 3.96 5.14
CA ALA A 41 -15.51 4.27 4.11
C ALA A 41 -15.05 5.51 3.33
N HIS A 42 -14.80 5.37 2.04
CA HIS A 42 -14.48 6.48 1.15
C HIS A 42 -15.68 6.75 0.25
N HIS A 43 -16.24 7.97 0.30
CA HIS A 43 -17.46 8.33 -0.42
C HIS A 43 -18.65 7.36 -0.18
N GLY A 44 -18.75 6.80 1.02
CA GLY A 44 -19.82 5.85 1.38
C GLY A 44 -19.59 4.41 0.93
N ALA A 45 -18.49 4.12 0.23
CA ALA A 45 -18.09 2.76 -0.14
C ALA A 45 -16.99 2.24 0.79
N PRO A 46 -17.04 0.96 1.21
CA PRO A 46 -15.98 0.37 2.00
C PRO A 46 -14.70 0.27 1.17
N VAL A 47 -13.59 0.67 1.75
CA VAL A 47 -12.27 0.62 1.12
C VAL A 47 -11.24 0.15 2.13
N VAL A 48 -10.22 -0.53 1.63
CA VAL A 48 -9.11 -1.04 2.42
C VAL A 48 -7.87 -0.24 2.09
N LEU A 49 -7.21 0.27 3.12
CA LEU A 49 -5.96 1.01 2.99
C LEU A 49 -4.79 0.07 3.24
N PHE A 50 -3.84 0.14 2.33
CA PHE A 50 -2.61 -0.62 2.38
C PHE A 50 -1.42 0.32 2.39
N GLU A 51 -0.37 -0.06 3.10
CA GLU A 51 0.90 0.65 3.12
C GLU A 51 2.03 -0.26 2.65
N HIS A 52 3.00 0.34 1.97
CA HIS A 52 4.27 -0.28 1.64
C HIS A 52 5.37 0.57 2.22
N ASP A 53 6.19 -0.06 3.07
CA ASP A 53 7.39 0.54 3.61
C ASP A 53 8.39 0.70 2.48
N CYS A 54 8.47 1.94 2.00
CA CYS A 54 9.51 2.39 1.10
C CYS A 54 10.82 2.66 1.85
N ALA A 55 10.78 2.58 3.19
CA ALA A 55 11.94 2.66 4.04
C ALA A 55 12.89 1.53 3.64
N GLY A 56 14.11 1.91 3.23
CA GLY A 56 15.24 1.01 3.34
C GLY A 56 15.19 0.44 4.76
N ARG A 57 15.13 -0.88 4.85
CA ARG A 57 15.22 -1.56 6.13
C ARG A 57 16.59 -1.23 6.73
N ASP A 58 16.67 -0.20 7.55
CA ASP A 58 17.43 -0.30 8.78
C ASP A 58 16.68 -1.34 9.64
N GLN A 59 17.03 -2.60 9.40
CA GLN A 59 16.74 -3.71 10.28
C GLN A 59 18.06 -3.93 11.05
N PRO A 60 18.06 -3.97 12.41
CA PRO A 60 19.28 -4.01 13.22
C PRO A 60 20.16 -5.23 12.94
#